data_AF-A0A3L8Q7M2-F1
#
_entry.id   AF-A0A3L8Q7M2-F1
#
_cell.length_a   1.000
_cell.length_b   1.000
_cell.length_c   1.000
_cell.angle_alpha   90.00
_cell.angle_beta   90.00
_cell.angle_gamma   90.00
#
_symmetry.space_group_name_H-M   'P 1'
#
loop_
_entity.id
_entity.type
_entity.pdbx_description
1 polymer ?
#
loop_
_entity_poly.entity_id
_entity_poly.type
_entity_poly.pdbx_seq_one_letter_code
_entity_poly.pdbx_strand_id
1 'polypeptide(L)'
;MPQLAPLLEAQRHLSPEVVERYALPVLWSFLENKALPVRSSSVRTVATKLASALYEVMGTKLKKCAASKPPRVQENLSNILGR
;
A
#
# COMPACT_ATOMS: atom_id res chain seq x y z
N MET A 1 36.22 11.18 10.50
CA MET A 1 34.86 11.67 10.19
C MET A 1 33.98 10.46 9.97
N PRO A 2 33.03 10.12 10.87
CA PRO A 2 32.26 8.88 10.74
C PRO A 2 31.26 9.03 9.58
N GLN A 3 31.14 7.97 8.79
CA GLN A 3 30.43 7.97 7.53
C GLN A 3 28.98 7.59 7.81
N LEU A 4 28.10 8.59 7.91
CA LEU A 4 26.67 8.41 8.19
C LEU A 4 25.87 7.87 6.98
N ALA A 5 26.54 7.62 5.84
CA ALA A 5 25.92 7.12 4.61
C ALA A 5 25.13 5.80 4.76
N PRO A 6 25.61 4.76 5.50
CA PRO A 6 24.93 3.47 5.54
C PRO A 6 23.55 3.52 6.21
N LEU A 7 23.33 4.50 7.10
CA LEU A 7 22.05 4.65 7.81
C LEU A 7 20.97 5.30 6.92
N LEU A 8 21.38 6.06 5.91
CA LEU A 8 20.46 6.68 4.95
C LEU A 8 20.02 5.70 3.86
N GLU A 9 20.85 4.69 3.54
CA GLU A 9 20.54 3.64 2.57
C GLU A 9 19.58 2.57 3.11
N ALA A 10 19.61 2.31 4.42
CA ALA A 10 18.65 1.41 5.07
C ALA A 10 17.18 1.91 5.00
N GLN A 11 16.94 3.20 4.74
CA GLN A 11 15.59 3.75 4.63
C GLN A 11 14.85 3.39 3.33
N ARG A 12 15.53 2.91 2.28
CA ARG A 12 14.92 2.74 0.95
C ARG A 12 14.64 1.31 0.51
N HIS A 13 14.97 0.32 1.33
CA HIS A 13 14.76 -1.08 1.00
C HIS A 13 14.14 -1.82 2.18
N LEU A 14 12.88 -1.50 2.53
CA LEU A 14 12.12 -2.50 3.28
C LEU A 14 11.99 -3.74 2.40
N SER A 15 12.30 -4.91 2.95
CA SER A 15 12.11 -6.16 2.22
C SER A 15 10.61 -6.31 1.89
N PRO A 16 10.26 -6.86 0.71
CA PRO A 16 8.86 -7.07 0.34
C PRO A 16 8.06 -7.80 1.42
N GLU A 17 8.70 -8.69 2.18
CA GLU A 17 8.09 -9.45 3.27
C GLU A 17 7.75 -8.57 4.49
N VAL A 18 8.62 -7.61 4.84
CA VAL A 18 8.35 -6.65 5.93
C VAL A 18 7.24 -5.69 5.49
N VAL A 19 7.30 -5.21 4.25
CA VAL A 19 6.24 -4.39 3.66
C VAL A 19 4.91 -5.14 3.67
N GLU A 20 4.93 -6.41 3.27
CA GLU A 20 3.74 -7.26 3.26
C GLU A 20 3.13 -7.39 4.65
N ARG A 21 3.95 -7.61 5.67
CA ARG A 21 3.50 -7.86 7.05
C ARG A 21 2.89 -6.63 7.71
N TYR A 22 3.41 -5.44 7.45
CA TYR A 22 3.01 -4.23 8.18
C TYR A 22 2.15 -3.26 7.36
N ALA A 23 2.41 -3.12 6.06
CA ALA A 23 1.74 -2.12 5.23
C ALA A 23 0.48 -2.67 4.54
N LEU A 24 0.42 -3.97 4.19
CA LEU A 24 -0.81 -4.54 3.63
C LEU A 24 -2.01 -4.45 4.57
N PRO A 25 -1.93 -4.81 5.87
CA PRO A 25 -3.09 -4.70 6.76
C PRO A 25 -3.63 -3.27 6.84
N VAL A 26 -2.73 -2.28 6.84
CA VAL A 26 -3.08 -0.86 6.85
C VAL A 26 -3.79 -0.47 5.56
N LEU A 27 -3.27 -0.88 4.39
CA LEU A 27 -3.95 -0.67 3.11
C LEU A 27 -5.35 -1.30 3.10
N TRP A 28 -5.49 -2.54 3.57
CA TRP A 28 -6.79 -3.22 3.61
C TRP A 28 -7.80 -2.50 4.49
N SER A 29 -7.37 -2.02 5.67
CA SER A 29 -8.22 -1.24 6.56
C SER A 29 -8.74 0.03 5.87
N PHE A 30 -7.88 0.72 5.11
CA PHE A 30 -8.32 1.83 4.28
C PHE A 30 -9.38 1.36 3.28
N LEU A 31 -9.06 0.41 2.41
CA LEU A 31 -9.92 0.00 1.29
C LEU A 31 -11.25 -0.64 1.72
N GLU A 32 -11.30 -1.24 2.91
CA GLU A 32 -12.51 -1.80 3.49
C GLU A 32 -13.43 -0.72 4.06
N ASN A 33 -12.89 0.42 4.47
CA ASN A 33 -13.66 1.46 5.13
C ASN A 33 -14.76 2.03 4.21
N LYS A 34 -16.02 1.95 4.69
CA LYS A 34 -17.22 2.50 4.04
C LYS A 34 -17.19 4.02 3.89
N ALA A 35 -16.32 4.71 4.63
CA ALA A 35 -16.19 6.17 4.65
C ALA A 35 -15.21 6.74 3.61
N LEU A 36 -14.30 5.93 3.07
CA LEU A 36 -13.37 6.35 2.00
C LEU A 36 -14.04 6.96 0.77
N PRO A 37 -15.22 6.51 0.31
CA PRO A 37 -15.78 7.01 -0.93
C PRO A 37 -16.27 8.46 -0.85
N VAL A 38 -16.49 9.05 0.35
CA VAL A 38 -17.29 10.30 0.44
C VAL A 38 -16.69 11.44 1.27
N ARG A 39 -15.90 11.22 2.35
CA ARG A 39 -15.73 12.32 3.34
C ARG A 39 -14.33 12.94 3.53
N SER A 40 -13.25 12.33 3.06
CA SER A 40 -11.91 12.93 3.21
C SER A 40 -11.04 12.72 1.97
N SER A 41 -10.77 13.82 1.27
CA SER A 41 -9.80 13.86 0.16
C SER A 41 -8.41 13.40 0.63
N SER A 42 -7.97 13.82 1.81
CA SER A 42 -6.68 13.46 2.39
C SER A 42 -6.51 11.96 2.59
N VAL A 43 -7.52 11.28 3.16
CA VAL A 43 -7.45 9.83 3.38
C VAL A 43 -7.39 9.08 2.06
N ARG A 44 -8.17 9.51 1.04
CA ARG A 44 -8.09 8.94 -0.30
C ARG A 44 -6.69 9.10 -0.89
N THR A 45 -6.10 10.30 -0.80
CA THR A 45 -4.74 10.56 -1.29
C THR A 45 -3.72 9.67 -0.60
N VAL A 46 -3.81 9.48 0.72
CA VAL A 46 -2.91 8.59 1.47
C VAL A 46 -3.09 7.14 1.03
N ALA A 47 -4.33 6.66 0.91
CA ALA A 47 -4.61 5.30 0.43
C ALA A 47 -4.09 5.07 -1.00
N THR A 48 -4.24 6.05 -1.90
CA THR A 48 -3.68 6.02 -3.26
C THR A 48 -2.17 5.93 -3.24
N LYS A 49 -1.49 6.83 -2.50
CA LYS A 49 -0.02 6.83 -2.41
C LYS A 49 0.50 5.52 -1.83
N LEU A 50 -0.15 4.99 -0.80
CA LEU A 50 0.21 3.71 -0.18
C LEU A 50 0.03 2.55 -1.15
N ALA A 51 -1.12 2.47 -1.85
CA ALA A 51 -1.37 1.43 -2.84
C ALA A 51 -0.35 1.46 -3.99
N SER A 52 -0.03 2.65 -4.51
CA SER A 52 0.98 2.82 -5.55
C SER A 52 2.36 2.38 -5.07
N ALA A 53 2.81 2.85 -3.89
CA ALA A 53 4.11 2.46 -3.34
C ALA A 53 4.21 0.93 -3.12
N LEU A 54 3.14 0.31 -2.63
CA LEU A 54 3.08 -1.14 -2.46
C LEU A 54 3.12 -1.89 -3.80
N TYR A 55 2.47 -1.35 -4.83
CA TYR A 55 2.51 -1.94 -6.15
C TYR A 55 3.90 -1.82 -6.80
N GLU A 56 4.62 -0.72 -6.59
CA GLU A 56 6.01 -0.60 -7.08
C GLU A 56 6.94 -1.63 -6.43
N VAL A 57 6.74 -1.93 -5.14
CA VAL A 57 7.58 -2.90 -4.41
C VAL A 57 7.18 -4.35 -4.73
N MET A 58 5.89 -4.66 -4.78
CA MET A 58 5.37 -6.04 -4.86
C MET A 58 4.90 -6.45 -6.26
N GLY A 59 4.60 -5.49 -7.13
CA GLY A 59 4.02 -5.72 -8.45
C GLY A 59 2.71 -6.52 -8.38
N THR A 60 2.58 -7.51 -9.27
CA THR A 60 1.38 -8.35 -9.38
C THR A 60 1.10 -9.21 -8.14
N LYS A 61 2.09 -9.41 -7.25
CA LYS A 61 1.85 -10.09 -5.97
C LYS A 61 0.81 -9.36 -5.12
N LEU A 62 0.78 -8.02 -5.16
CA LEU A 62 -0.24 -7.23 -4.47
C LEU A 62 -1.67 -7.61 -4.91
N LYS A 63 -1.89 -7.81 -6.22
CA LYS A 63 -3.18 -8.25 -6.77
C LYS A 63 -3.53 -9.67 -6.30
N LYS A 64 -2.54 -10.57 -6.22
CA LYS A 64 -2.74 -11.93 -5.68
C LYS A 64 -3.16 -11.90 -4.20
N CYS A 65 -2.51 -11.06 -3.40
CA CYS A 65 -2.90 -10.86 -1.99
C CYS A 65 -4.33 -10.30 -1.88
N ALA A 66 -4.69 -9.35 -2.76
CA ALA A 66 -6.02 -8.77 -2.80
C ALA A 66 -7.11 -9.77 -3.20
N ALA A 67 -6.82 -10.78 -4.01
CA ALA A 67 -7.79 -11.80 -4.43
C ALA A 67 -8.38 -12.59 -3.24
N SER A 68 -7.68 -12.65 -2.10
CA SER A 68 -8.16 -13.23 -0.84
C SER A 68 -9.07 -12.30 -0.02
N LYS A 69 -9.27 -11.05 -0.46
CA LYS A 69 -10.05 -10.02 0.24
C LYS A 69 -11.47 -9.91 -0.31
N PRO A 70 -12.41 -9.29 0.42
CA PRO A 70 -13.77 -9.08 -0.08
C PRO A 70 -13.78 -8.34 -1.43
N PRO A 71 -14.76 -8.61 -2.33
CA PRO A 71 -14.80 -8.03 -3.68
C PRO A 71 -14.64 -6.51 -3.70
N ARG A 72 -15.25 -5.82 -2.73
CA ARG A 72 -15.16 -4.37 -2.59
C ARG A 72 -13.73 -3.84 -2.38
N VAL A 73 -12.89 -4.55 -1.63
CA VAL A 73 -11.48 -4.18 -1.43
C VAL A 73 -10.72 -4.32 -2.74
N GLN A 74 -11.03 -5.38 -3.52
CA GLN A 74 -10.44 -5.61 -4.83
C GLN A 74 -10.82 -4.51 -5.81
N GLU A 75 -12.10 -4.14 -5.90
CA GLU A 75 -12.59 -3.05 -6.73
C GLU A 75 -11.94 -1.71 -6.36
N ASN A 76 -11.86 -1.37 -5.08
CA ASN A 76 -11.22 -0.13 -4.63
C ASN A 76 -9.73 -0.10 -4.99
N LEU A 77 -9.03 -1.23 -4.84
CA LEU A 77 -7.63 -1.34 -5.25
C LEU A 77 -7.47 -1.15 -6.76
N SER A 78 -8.30 -1.83 -7.57
CA SER A 78 -8.29 -1.70 -9.03
C SER A 78 -8.58 -0.27 -9.50
N ASN A 79 -9.58 0.38 -8.90
CA ASN A 79 -9.93 1.77 -9.18
C ASN A 79 -8.76 2.74 -8.88
N ILE A 80 -8.04 2.51 -7.79
CA ILE A 80 -6.89 3.33 -7.41
C ILE A 80 -5.71 3.10 -8.35
N LEU A 81 -5.43 1.85 -8.72
CA LEU A 81 -4.29 1.51 -9.57
C LEU A 81 -4.56 1.80 -11.06
N GLY A 82 -5.83 1.95 -11.46
CA GLY A 82 -6.26 2.11 -12.85
C GLY A 82 -6.07 0.81 -13.66
N ARG A 83 -6.19 -0.36 -13.02
CA ARG A 83 -5.84 -1.68 -13.59
C ARG A 83 -6.66 -2.82 -13.00
#